data_AF-A0A4R1B1P7-F1
#
_entry.id   AF-A0A4R1B1P7-F1
#
_cell.length_a   1.000
_cell.length_b   1.000
_cell.length_c   1.000
_cell.angle_alpha   90.00
_cell.angle_beta   90.00
_cell.angle_gamma   90.00
#
_symmetry.space_group_name_H-M   'P 1'
#
loop_
_entity.id
_entity.type
_entity.pdbx_description
1 polymer ?
#
loop_
_entity_poly.entity_id
_entity_poly.type
_entity_poly.pdbx_seq_one_letter_code
_entity_poly.pdbx_strand_id
1 'polypeptide(L)'
;MTQDFRQPAAAGAGAGPGLAPQQRAVLTLMRVFALLFVLVGAWFWLMPPASLVADQATLLGVALMVAGASEFASVAVLGRYWQRKKK
;
A
#
# COMPACT_ATOMS: atom_id res chain seq x y z
N MET A 1 18.27 -31.06 -3.57
CA MET A 1 17.09 -31.40 -4.39
C MET A 1 17.12 -30.52 -5.63
N THR A 2 17.43 -31.11 -6.79
CA THR A 2 17.49 -30.42 -8.08
C THR A 2 16.08 -30.29 -8.65
N GLN A 3 15.62 -29.05 -8.83
CA GLN A 3 14.33 -28.75 -9.45
C GLN A 3 14.44 -29.05 -10.95
N ASP A 4 13.61 -29.96 -11.47
CA ASP A 4 13.61 -30.31 -12.89
C ASP A 4 12.83 -29.26 -13.69
N PHE A 5 13.56 -28.44 -14.46
CA PHE A 5 13.02 -27.35 -15.27
C PHE A 5 12.28 -27.82 -16.54
N ARG A 6 12.25 -29.12 -16.82
CA ARG A 6 11.59 -29.69 -18.00
C ARG A 6 10.07 -29.75 -17.89
N GLN A 7 9.50 -29.54 -16.70
CA GLN A 7 8.06 -29.49 -16.47
C GLN A 7 7.64 -28.19 -15.77
N PRO A 8 7.54 -27.06 -16.50
CA PRO A 8 7.07 -25.80 -15.93
C PRO A 8 5.62 -25.90 -15.41
N ALA A 9 4.82 -26.81 -15.97
CA ALA A 9 3.44 -27.04 -15.54
C ALA A 9 3.33 -27.74 -14.17
N ALA A 10 4.30 -28.57 -13.78
CA ALA A 10 4.32 -29.26 -12.48
C ALA A 10 4.88 -28.36 -11.36
N ALA A 11 5.71 -27.37 -11.71
CA ALA A 11 6.22 -26.37 -10.76
C ALA A 11 5.14 -25.37 -10.27
N GLY A 12 4.00 -25.27 -10.97
CA GLY A 12 2.90 -24.36 -10.64
C GLY A 12 1.76 -24.96 -9.81
N ALA A 13 1.74 -26.28 -9.57
CA ALA A 13 0.58 -26.96 -9.03
C ALA A 13 0.44 -26.92 -7.48
N GLY A 14 1.44 -26.40 -6.75
CA GLY A 14 1.44 -26.36 -5.28
C GLY A 14 1.24 -24.98 -4.64
N ALA A 15 1.31 -23.90 -5.42
CA ALA A 15 1.19 -22.54 -4.92
C ALA A 15 0.01 -21.85 -5.60
N GLY A 16 -1.19 -22.01 -5.03
CA GLY A 16 -2.27 -21.07 -5.30
C GLY A 16 -1.74 -19.64 -5.07
N PRO A 17 -2.31 -18.59 -5.71
CA PRO A 17 -1.73 -17.23 -5.69
C PRO A 17 -1.80 -16.58 -4.29
N GLY A 18 -1.03 -17.09 -3.34
CA GLY A 18 -0.87 -16.53 -2.02
C GLY A 18 0.27 -15.54 -2.07
N LEU A 19 0.01 -14.29 -1.69
CA LEU A 19 1.09 -13.32 -1.46
C LEU A 19 2.06 -13.98 -0.49
N ALA A 20 3.35 -14.01 -0.85
CA ALA A 20 4.39 -14.53 0.01
C ALA A 20 4.35 -13.78 1.35
N PRO A 21 4.75 -14.41 2.47
CA PRO A 21 4.69 -13.77 3.79
C PRO A 21 5.39 -12.39 3.82
N GLN A 22 6.51 -12.26 3.10
CA GLN A 22 7.26 -11.01 2.94
C GLN A 22 6.43 -9.94 2.20
N GLN A 23 5.73 -10.31 1.13
CA GLN A 23 4.86 -9.38 0.39
C GLN A 23 3.69 -8.88 1.24
N ARG A 24 3.14 -9.75 2.10
CA ARG A 24 2.11 -9.35 3.07
C ARG A 24 2.64 -8.35 4.08
N ALA A 25 3.86 -8.56 4.60
CA ALA A 25 4.50 -7.63 5.52
C ALA A 25 4.69 -6.24 4.89
N VAL A 26 5.17 -6.19 3.63
CA VAL A 26 5.33 -4.93 2.88
C VAL A 26 3.99 -4.23 2.69
N LEU A 27 2.93 -4.94 2.27
CA LEU A 27 1.61 -4.33 2.08
C LEU A 27 1.00 -3.81 3.40
N THR A 28 1.21 -4.52 4.50
CA THR A 28 0.80 -4.07 5.83
C THR A 28 1.57 -2.80 6.22
N LEU A 29 2.88 -2.78 6.00
CA LEU A 29 3.71 -1.62 6.29
C LEU A 29 3.29 -0.40 5.46
N MET A 30 3.02 -0.58 4.16
CA MET A 30 2.50 0.50 3.29
C MET A 30 1.17 1.05 3.78
N ARG A 31 0.24 0.20 4.24
CA ARG A 31 -1.04 0.65 4.83
C ARG A 31 -0.83 1.48 6.10
N VAL A 32 0.13 1.10 6.94
CA VAL A 32 0.48 1.86 8.15
C VAL A 32 1.00 3.25 7.76
N PHE A 33 1.92 3.33 6.80
CA PHE A 33 2.42 4.62 6.31
C PHE A 33 1.33 5.48 5.67
N ALA A 34 0.42 4.87 4.90
CA ALA A 34 -0.73 5.56 4.33
C ALA A 34 -1.64 6.16 5.42
N LEU A 35 -1.92 5.40 6.48
CA LEU A 35 -2.65 5.89 7.65
C LEU A 35 -1.92 7.05 8.34
N LEU A 36 -0.60 6.93 8.52
CA LEU A 36 0.20 8.00 9.10
C LEU A 36 0.14 9.27 8.24
N PHE A 37 0.20 9.17 6.91
CA PHE A 37 0.06 10.35 6.05
C PHE A 37 -1.31 11.01 6.16
N VAL A 38 -2.39 10.23 6.24
CA VAL A 38 -3.74 10.80 6.46
C VAL A 38 -3.86 11.45 7.82
N LEU A 39 -3.35 10.81 8.88
CA LEU A 39 -3.37 11.34 10.25
C LEU A 39 -2.54 12.62 10.38
N VAL A 40 -1.34 12.64 9.79
CA VAL A 40 -0.49 13.84 9.77
C VAL A 40 -1.16 14.93 8.94
N GLY A 41 -1.74 14.59 7.78
CA GLY A 41 -2.46 15.56 6.96
C GLY A 41 -3.66 16.20 7.71
N ALA A 42 -4.42 15.39 8.44
CA ALA A 42 -5.50 15.87 9.32
C ALA A 42 -4.97 16.68 10.51
N TRP A 43 -3.84 16.27 11.10
CA TRP A 43 -3.17 17.00 12.17
C TRP A 43 -2.78 18.41 11.73
N PHE A 44 -2.27 18.58 10.50
CA PHE A 44 -1.93 19.88 9.93
C PHE A 44 -3.13 20.85 9.86
N TRP A 45 -4.35 20.34 9.76
CA TRP A 45 -5.57 21.15 9.80
C TRP A 45 -5.97 21.54 11.22
N LEU A 46 -5.77 20.64 12.20
CA LEU A 46 -6.13 20.87 13.60
C LEU A 46 -5.11 21.75 14.33
N MET A 47 -3.83 21.54 14.04
CA MET A 47 -2.69 22.23 14.64
C MET A 47 -1.69 22.59 13.53
N PRO A 48 -1.95 23.68 12.78
CA PRO A 48 -0.99 24.17 11.80
C PRO A 48 0.31 24.55 12.52
N PRO A 49 1.46 23.97 12.14
CA PRO A 49 2.71 24.27 12.80
C PRO A 49 3.09 25.73 12.59
N ALA A 50 3.52 26.41 13.67
CA ALA A 50 3.84 27.84 13.67
C ALA A 50 4.97 28.22 12.70
N SER A 51 5.77 27.26 12.25
CA SER A 51 6.83 27.46 11.25
C SER A 51 6.31 27.59 9.81
N LEU A 52 5.05 27.24 9.55
CA LEU A 52 4.44 27.29 8.22
C LEU A 52 3.36 28.35 8.15
N VAL A 53 3.35 29.08 7.02
CA VAL A 53 2.23 29.96 6.67
C VAL A 53 0.97 29.11 6.53
N ALA A 54 -0.17 29.60 7.02
CA ALA A 54 -1.43 28.86 7.09
C ALA A 54 -1.79 28.17 5.75
N ASP A 55 -1.67 28.88 4.63
CA ASP A 55 -1.96 28.33 3.29
C ASP A 55 -1.04 27.16 2.92
N GLN A 56 0.25 27.23 3.29
CA GLN A 56 1.20 26.14 3.03
C GLN A 56 0.89 24.92 3.89
N ALA A 57 0.51 25.13 5.15
CA ALA A 57 0.11 24.05 6.05
C ALA A 57 -1.15 23.32 5.52
N THR A 58 -2.13 24.06 5.00
CA THR A 58 -3.33 23.47 4.39
C THR A 58 -3.00 22.68 3.12
N LEU A 59 -2.20 23.25 2.20
CA LEU A 59 -1.78 22.57 0.97
C LEU A 59 -0.97 21.30 1.28
N LEU A 60 -0.05 21.36 2.23
CA LEU A 60 0.73 20.21 2.66
C LEU A 60 -0.16 19.15 3.31
N GLY A 61 -1.11 19.57 4.15
CA GLY A 61 -2.10 18.66 4.75
C GLY A 61 -2.93 17.93 3.70
N VAL A 62 -3.45 18.66 2.70
CA VAL A 62 -4.20 18.07 1.58
C VAL A 62 -3.32 17.12 0.77
N ALA A 63 -2.08 17.51 0.45
CA ALA A 63 -1.15 16.66 -0.29
C ALA A 63 -0.87 15.33 0.45
N LEU A 64 -0.68 15.39 1.77
CA LEU A 64 -0.48 14.20 2.61
C LEU A 64 -1.73 13.30 2.65
N MET A 65 -2.92 13.89 2.76
CA MET A 65 -4.17 13.14 2.72
C MET A 65 -4.39 12.46 1.36
N VAL A 66 -4.12 13.16 0.25
CA VAL A 66 -4.23 12.61 -1.12
C VAL A 66 -3.20 11.50 -1.34
N ALA A 67 -1.96 11.67 -0.88
CA ALA A 67 -0.92 10.64 -0.96
C ALA A 67 -1.35 9.39 -0.19
N GLY A 68 -1.78 9.53 1.07
CA GLY A 68 -2.26 8.41 1.87
C GLY A 68 -3.47 7.71 1.26
N ALA A 69 -4.46 8.46 0.75
CA ALA A 69 -5.62 7.90 0.08
C ALA A 69 -5.25 7.14 -1.21
N SER A 70 -4.28 7.65 -1.97
CA SER A 70 -3.80 7.01 -3.21
C SER A 70 -3.11 5.68 -2.93
N GLU A 71 -2.38 5.57 -1.82
CA GLU A 71 -1.78 4.31 -1.37
C GLU A 71 -2.86 3.27 -1.01
N PHE A 72 -3.91 3.68 -0.28
CA PHE A 72 -5.05 2.81 0.00
C PHE A 72 -5.74 2.31 -1.27
N ALA A 73 -5.97 3.21 -2.23
CA ALA A 73 -6.55 2.85 -3.52
C ALA A 73 -5.66 1.84 -4.27
N SER A 74 -4.35 2.06 -4.30
CA SER A 74 -3.38 1.19 -4.97
C SER A 74 -3.37 -0.22 -4.37
N VAL A 75 -3.34 -0.31 -3.03
CA VAL A 75 -3.39 -1.61 -2.32
C VAL A 75 -4.74 -2.32 -2.55
N ALA A 76 -5.85 -1.57 -2.59
CA ALA A 76 -7.18 -2.14 -2.86
C ALA A 76 -7.29 -2.65 -4.31
N VAL A 77 -6.80 -1.89 -5.29
CA VAL A 77 -6.76 -2.29 -6.71
C VAL A 77 -5.88 -3.52 -6.89
N LEU A 78 -4.71 -3.56 -6.27
CA LEU A 78 -3.81 -4.71 -6.33
C LEU A 78 -4.46 -5.95 -5.70
N GLY A 79 -5.12 -5.80 -4.55
CA GLY A 79 -5.88 -6.87 -3.91
C GLY A 79 -7.00 -7.40 -4.81
N ARG A 80 -7.75 -6.51 -5.46
CA ARG A 80 -8.83 -6.88 -6.40
C ARG A 80 -8.29 -7.56 -7.66
N TYR A 81 -7.16 -7.11 -8.20
CA TYR A 81 -6.50 -7.74 -9.34
C TYR A 81 -6.06 -9.17 -9.01
N TRP A 82 -5.47 -9.38 -7.83
CA TRP A 82 -5.10 -10.70 -7.35
C TRP A 82 -6.30 -11.62 -7.12
N GLN A 83 -7.42 -11.11 -6.60
CA GLN A 83 -8.65 -11.89 -6.46
C GLN A 83 -9.24 -12.29 -7.82
N ARG A 84 -9.14 -11.44 -8.84
CA ARG A 84 -9.58 -11.77 -10.20
C ARG A 84 -8.73 -12.86 -10.85
N LYS A 85 -7.41 -12.87 -10.62
CA LYS A 85 -6.52 -13.95 -11.11
C LYS A 85 -6.70 -15.29 -10.38
N LYS A 86 -7.38 -15.31 -9.24
CA LYS A 86 -7.71 -16.54 -8.50
C LYS A 86 -8.99 -17.22 -8.97
N LYS A 87 -9.83 -16.52 -9.73
CA LYS A 87 -11.00 -17.07 -10.40
C LYS A 87 -10.61 -17.53 -11.80
#